data_AF-E9B245-F1
#
_entry.id   AF-E9B245-F1
#
_cell.length_a   1.000
_cell.length_b   1.000
_cell.length_c   1.000
_cell.angle_alpha   90.00
_cell.angle_beta   90.00
_cell.angle_gamma   90.00
#
_symmetry.space_group_name_H-M   'P 1'
#
loop_
_entity.id
_entity.type
_entity.pdbx_description
1 polymer ?
#
loop_
_entity_poly.entity_id
_entity_poly.type
_entity_poly.pdbx_seq_one_letter_code
_entity_poly.pdbx_strand_id
1 'polypeptide(L)'
;MEEFTVHKRRNLKAHKWTRRILSLHPKLGVAAITDRGRSDDRFHECMRVSSVLIWPQYNKKHVKENFSSMEAMLTVRVKGIPAKIGVREKPSPTGPVRVYRYTMKGPEAEKHTWMLRFNNYEDFEKAMKLVQSMQTAEENYPVVRYAEAQRLEEGCESVTDEVEMEGLLSRPIIHGNLKDDLVPIRAQWQQIRPK
;
A
#
# COMPACT_ATOMS: atom_id res chain seq x y z
N MET A 1 11.17 3.55 2.89
CA MET A 1 10.15 2.97 2.00
C MET A 1 10.82 1.82 1.27
N GLU A 2 10.15 0.70 1.13
CA GLU A 2 10.71 -0.50 0.50
C GLU A 2 9.95 -0.83 -0.79
N GLU A 3 10.67 -1.27 -1.82
CA GLU A 3 10.15 -1.36 -3.18
C GLU A 3 10.16 -2.79 -3.71
N PHE A 4 9.10 -3.15 -4.43
CA PHE A 4 8.88 -4.46 -5.00
C PHE A 4 8.47 -4.35 -6.47
N THR A 5 9.03 -5.20 -7.32
CA THR A 5 8.50 -5.35 -8.69
C THR A 5 7.24 -6.19 -8.64
N VAL A 6 6.12 -5.63 -9.05
CA VAL A 6 4.82 -6.32 -9.08
C VAL A 6 4.14 -6.16 -10.43
N HIS A 7 3.14 -6.99 -10.68
CA HIS A 7 2.17 -6.81 -11.76
C HIS A 7 0.87 -6.27 -11.19
N LYS A 8 0.45 -5.08 -11.62
CA LYS A 8 -0.85 -4.51 -11.27
C LYS A 8 -1.86 -4.82 -12.37
N ARG A 9 -3.06 -5.25 -11.99
CA ARG A 9 -4.18 -5.40 -12.93
C ARG A 9 -4.77 -4.02 -13.25
N ARG A 10 -4.88 -3.68 -14.55
CA ARG A 10 -5.32 -2.34 -14.99
C ARG A 10 -6.82 -2.08 -14.78
N ASN A 11 -7.67 -3.09 -14.99
CA ASN A 11 -9.12 -3.03 -14.77
C ASN A 11 -9.63 -4.45 -14.46
N LEU A 12 -10.71 -4.58 -13.68
CA LEU A 12 -11.40 -5.85 -13.43
C LEU A 12 -11.83 -6.53 -14.75
N LYS A 13 -12.20 -5.78 -15.78
CA LYS A 13 -12.61 -6.32 -17.09
C LYS A 13 -11.42 -6.62 -18.02
N ALA A 14 -10.33 -5.85 -17.90
CA ALA A 14 -9.16 -6.00 -18.75
C ALA A 14 -8.18 -7.00 -18.15
N HIS A 15 -7.88 -8.08 -18.87
CA HIS A 15 -7.00 -9.17 -18.44
C HIS A 15 -5.52 -8.80 -18.59
N LYS A 16 -5.24 -7.50 -18.51
CA LYS A 16 -3.93 -6.94 -18.78
C LYS A 16 -3.27 -6.61 -17.46
N TRP A 17 -2.27 -7.42 -17.15
CA TRP A 17 -1.31 -7.17 -16.09
C TRP A 17 -0.23 -6.23 -16.64
N THR A 18 0.12 -5.20 -15.86
CA THR A 18 1.19 -4.27 -16.21
C THR A 18 2.22 -4.26 -15.11
N ARG A 19 3.49 -4.34 -15.47
CA ARG A 19 4.60 -4.25 -14.51
C ARG A 19 4.63 -2.86 -13.88
N ARG A 20 4.78 -2.82 -12.55
CA ARG A 20 4.81 -1.63 -11.71
C ARG A 20 5.83 -1.81 -10.60
N ILE A 21 6.22 -0.69 -10.00
CA ILE A 21 6.95 -0.69 -8.72
C ILE A 21 5.94 -0.40 -7.62
N LEU A 22 5.85 -1.31 -6.65
CA LEU A 22 5.09 -1.13 -5.43
C LEU A 22 6.04 -0.64 -4.34
N SER A 23 5.79 0.54 -3.80
CA SER A 23 6.57 1.10 -2.70
C SER A 23 5.72 1.11 -1.43
N LEU A 24 6.21 0.47 -0.36
CA LEU A 24 5.52 0.32 0.92
C LEU A 24 6.22 1.14 2.01
N HIS A 25 5.45 1.89 2.79
CA HIS A 25 5.95 2.63 3.94
C HIS A 25 5.29 2.15 5.23
N PRO A 26 5.92 1.23 6.01
CA PRO A 26 5.28 0.59 7.16
C PRO A 26 4.81 1.60 8.21
N LYS A 27 5.66 2.56 8.60
CA LYS A 27 5.31 3.55 9.63
C LYS A 27 4.16 4.50 9.25
N LEU A 28 3.97 4.77 7.96
CA LEU A 28 2.88 5.64 7.50
C LEU A 28 1.65 4.81 7.09
N GLY A 29 1.81 3.49 6.96
CA GLY A 29 0.82 2.58 6.43
C GLY A 29 0.35 2.93 5.02
N VAL A 30 1.25 3.50 4.21
CA VAL A 30 0.97 3.94 2.84
C VAL A 30 1.60 2.97 1.85
N ALA A 31 0.86 2.72 0.76
CA ALA A 31 1.34 2.02 -0.42
C ALA A 31 1.26 2.95 -1.64
N ALA A 32 2.29 2.90 -2.47
CA ALA A 32 2.38 3.66 -3.70
C ALA A 32 2.69 2.75 -4.89
N ILE A 33 2.16 3.11 -6.05
CA ILE A 33 2.44 2.46 -7.32
C ILE A 33 3.08 3.48 -8.25
N THR A 34 4.23 3.13 -8.79
CA THR A 34 4.95 3.91 -9.80
C THR A 34 4.92 3.19 -11.13
N ASP A 35 4.71 3.94 -12.21
CA ASP A 35 4.93 3.42 -13.56
C ASP A 35 6.43 3.44 -13.87
N ARG A 36 6.97 2.31 -14.31
CA ARG A 36 8.41 2.18 -14.62
C ARG A 36 8.84 3.10 -15.77
N GLY A 37 7.90 3.62 -16.55
CA GLY A 37 8.16 4.46 -17.73
C GLY A 37 8.05 5.98 -17.53
N ARG A 38 7.77 6.49 -16.32
CA ARG A 38 7.65 7.95 -16.08
C ARG A 38 8.58 8.38 -14.94
N SER A 39 9.59 9.20 -15.26
CA SER A 39 10.57 9.73 -14.30
C SER A 39 10.00 10.79 -13.36
N ASP A 40 9.01 11.55 -13.83
CA ASP A 40 8.59 12.79 -13.18
C ASP A 40 7.46 12.60 -12.16
N ASP A 41 6.77 11.45 -12.19
CA ASP A 41 5.68 11.15 -11.26
C ASP A 41 6.04 9.89 -10.45
N ARG A 42 6.87 10.09 -9.41
CA ARG A 42 7.38 8.99 -8.57
C ARG A 42 6.28 8.21 -7.86
N PHE A 43 5.07 8.76 -7.77
CA PHE A 43 3.97 8.24 -6.95
C PHE A 43 2.60 8.40 -7.63
N HIS A 44 2.48 7.83 -8.83
CA HIS A 44 1.30 7.93 -9.70
C HIS A 44 -0.04 7.58 -9.01
N GLU A 45 -0.06 6.48 -8.26
CA GLU A 45 -1.23 6.10 -7.46
C GLU A 45 -0.79 5.76 -6.04
N CYS A 46 -1.37 6.41 -5.04
CA CYS A 46 -1.07 6.15 -3.63
C CYS A 46 -2.34 5.92 -2.84
N MET A 47 -2.23 5.09 -1.80
CA MET A 47 -3.30 4.91 -0.83
C MET A 47 -2.74 4.70 0.57
N ARG A 48 -3.51 5.16 1.55
CA ARG A 48 -3.43 4.68 2.92
C ARG A 48 -4.06 3.30 2.97
N VAL A 49 -3.27 2.27 3.25
CA VAL A 49 -3.73 0.87 3.23
C VAL A 49 -4.70 0.66 4.39
N SER A 50 -5.89 0.17 4.08
CA SER A 50 -6.93 -0.16 5.07
C SER A 50 -7.11 -1.66 5.21
N SER A 51 -6.89 -2.44 4.15
CA SER A 51 -7.06 -3.90 4.18
C SER A 51 -6.26 -4.57 3.07
N VAL A 52 -5.68 -5.72 3.37
CA VAL A 52 -5.03 -6.62 2.43
C VAL A 52 -5.60 -8.02 2.59
N LEU A 53 -6.02 -8.60 1.48
CA LEU A 53 -6.45 -10.00 1.41
C LEU A 53 -5.46 -10.77 0.55
N ILE A 54 -4.96 -11.86 1.10
CA ILE A 54 -4.09 -12.80 0.40
C ILE A 54 -4.88 -14.04 -0.01
N TRP A 55 -4.28 -14.92 -0.80
CA TRP A 55 -4.90 -16.21 -1.08
C TRP A 55 -4.91 -17.07 0.21
N PRO A 56 -5.96 -17.85 0.51
CA PRO A 56 -7.21 -18.06 -0.26
C PRO A 56 -8.35 -17.09 0.13
N GLN A 57 -8.07 -16.03 0.88
CA GLN A 57 -9.07 -15.17 1.52
C GLN A 57 -9.88 -14.32 0.53
N TYR A 58 -9.30 -13.94 -0.61
CA TYR A 58 -10.04 -13.20 -1.63
C TYR A 58 -10.84 -14.17 -2.52
N ASN A 59 -11.99 -13.69 -3.02
CA ASN A 59 -12.89 -14.52 -3.84
C ASN A 59 -12.22 -14.98 -5.15
N LYS A 60 -12.34 -16.27 -5.49
CA LYS A 60 -11.89 -16.87 -6.75
C LYS A 60 -12.35 -16.10 -8.00
N LYS A 61 -13.53 -15.46 -7.97
CA LYS A 61 -14.03 -14.61 -9.08
C LYS A 61 -13.11 -13.42 -9.42
N HIS A 62 -12.21 -13.03 -8.52
CA HIS A 62 -11.26 -11.94 -8.73
C HIS A 62 -10.02 -12.34 -9.53
N VAL A 63 -9.77 -13.64 -9.74
CA VAL A 63 -8.69 -14.17 -10.57
C VAL A 63 -9.29 -15.03 -11.68
N LYS A 64 -8.68 -15.03 -12.86
CA LYS A 64 -9.15 -15.86 -13.98
C LYS A 64 -8.38 -17.15 -14.14
N GLU A 65 -7.15 -17.13 -13.66
CA GLU A 65 -6.25 -18.26 -13.62
C GLU A 65 -6.79 -19.32 -12.66
N ASN A 66 -6.21 -20.52 -12.71
CA ASN A 66 -6.55 -21.56 -11.75
C ASN A 66 -6.29 -21.02 -10.33
N PHE A 67 -7.30 -21.09 -9.47
CA PHE A 67 -7.21 -20.57 -8.09
C PHE A 67 -6.14 -21.29 -7.28
N SER A 68 -5.76 -22.51 -7.65
CA SER A 68 -4.66 -23.27 -7.04
C SER A 68 -3.31 -23.04 -7.73
N SER A 69 -3.24 -22.15 -8.73
CA SER A 69 -1.98 -21.82 -9.39
C SER A 69 -1.11 -20.93 -8.51
N MET A 70 0.20 -21.03 -8.70
CA MET A 70 1.16 -20.15 -8.03
C MET A 70 0.89 -18.67 -8.32
N GLU A 71 0.47 -18.33 -9.53
CA GLU A 71 0.12 -16.96 -9.88
C GLU A 71 -1.04 -16.40 -9.05
N ALA A 72 -2.06 -17.22 -8.79
CA ALA A 72 -3.16 -16.86 -7.90
C ALA A 72 -2.66 -16.76 -6.46
N MET A 73 -1.89 -17.73 -5.98
CA MET A 73 -1.38 -17.74 -4.61
C MET A 73 -0.48 -16.54 -4.29
N LEU A 74 0.29 -16.04 -5.27
CA LEU A 74 1.13 -14.83 -5.16
C LEU A 74 0.40 -13.53 -5.52
N THR A 75 -0.92 -13.57 -5.68
CA THR A 75 -1.75 -12.39 -5.91
C THR A 75 -2.34 -11.90 -4.60
N VAL A 76 -2.36 -10.58 -4.41
CA VAL A 76 -2.99 -9.89 -3.27
C VAL A 76 -4.02 -8.89 -3.74
N ARG A 77 -5.05 -8.72 -2.91
CA ARG A 77 -6.03 -7.65 -3.05
C ARG A 77 -5.81 -6.61 -1.96
N VAL A 78 -5.40 -5.42 -2.36
CA VAL A 78 -5.15 -4.28 -1.46
C VAL A 78 -6.30 -3.30 -1.57
N LYS A 79 -6.80 -2.82 -0.44
CA LYS A 79 -7.79 -1.75 -0.34
C LYS A 79 -7.25 -0.62 0.51
N GLY A 80 -7.63 0.60 0.19
CA GLY A 80 -7.20 1.77 0.94
C GLY A 80 -7.89 3.05 0.50
N ILE A 81 -7.65 4.11 1.28
CA ILE A 81 -8.13 5.46 1.00
C ILE A 81 -7.09 6.16 0.11
N PRO A 82 -7.49 6.82 -0.99
CA PRO A 82 -6.56 7.54 -1.84
C PRO A 82 -5.76 8.58 -1.06
N ALA A 83 -4.45 8.61 -1.29
CA ALA A 83 -3.54 9.54 -0.63
C ALA A 83 -2.65 10.22 -1.67
N LYS A 84 -2.08 11.38 -1.30
CA LYS A 84 -0.98 12.03 -2.01
C LYS A 84 0.26 11.99 -1.13
N ILE A 85 1.39 11.56 -1.68
CA ILE A 85 2.65 11.49 -0.93
C ILE A 85 3.50 12.71 -1.27
N GLY A 86 3.90 13.45 -0.25
CA GLY A 86 4.92 14.47 -0.33
C GLY A 86 6.27 13.92 0.13
N VAL A 87 7.34 14.30 -0.57
CA VAL A 87 8.72 14.01 -0.16
C VAL A 87 9.45 15.33 0.04
N ARG A 88 10.06 15.50 1.20
CA ARG A 88 11.02 16.58 1.46
C ARG A 88 12.37 16.00 1.84
N GLU A 89 13.45 16.63 1.40
CA GLU A 89 14.79 16.29 1.85
C GLU A 89 15.16 17.19 3.02
N LYS A 90 15.56 16.59 4.14
CA LYS A 90 16.05 17.30 5.32
C LYS A 90 17.56 17.08 5.42
N PRO A 91 18.36 18.14 5.58
CA PRO A 91 19.78 18.00 5.89
C PRO A 91 19.97 17.23 7.20
N SER A 92 20.92 16.30 7.23
CA SER A 92 21.32 15.61 8.46
C SER A 92 22.84 15.42 8.52
N PRO A 93 23.42 15.17 9.70
CA PRO A 93 24.86 14.99 9.86
C PRO A 93 25.45 13.84 9.01
N THR A 94 24.64 12.85 8.64
CA THR A 94 25.05 11.69 7.84
C THR A 94 24.68 11.80 6.36
N GLY A 95 24.19 12.96 5.92
CA GLY A 95 23.72 13.23 4.56
C GLY A 95 22.24 13.61 4.48
N PRO A 96 21.73 13.99 3.30
CA PRO A 96 20.32 14.33 3.12
C PRO A 96 19.41 13.13 3.41
N VAL A 97 18.42 13.33 4.28
CA VAL A 97 17.43 12.31 4.66
C VAL A 97 16.09 12.65 4.03
N ARG A 98 15.46 11.66 3.38
CA ARG A 98 14.11 11.81 2.83
C ARG A 98 13.07 11.66 3.94
N VAL A 99 12.25 12.69 4.10
CA VAL A 99 11.08 12.70 4.97
C VAL A 99 9.83 12.56 4.10
N TYR A 100 9.03 11.54 4.41
CA TYR A 100 7.79 11.26 3.70
C TYR A 100 6.61 11.79 4.52
N ARG A 101 5.67 12.46 3.86
CA ARG A 101 4.37 12.86 4.41
C ARG A 101 3.27 12.41 3.46
N TYR A 102 2.05 12.26 3.95
CA TYR A 102 0.91 12.02 3.07
C TYR A 102 -0.30 12.85 3.50
N THR A 103 -1.10 13.23 2.52
CA THR A 103 -2.45 13.77 2.74
C THR A 103 -3.45 12.77 2.17
N MET A 104 -4.59 12.61 2.82
CA MET A 104 -5.66 11.74 2.34
C MET A 104 -6.98 12.49 2.36
N LYS A 105 -7.90 12.07 1.49
CA LYS A 105 -9.30 12.49 1.66
C LYS A 105 -9.84 11.86 2.95
N GLY A 106 -10.84 12.51 3.57
CA GLY A 106 -11.43 12.03 4.83
C GLY A 106 -11.95 10.58 4.76
N PRO A 107 -12.36 10.00 5.91
CA PRO A 107 -12.72 8.58 6.02
C PRO A 107 -13.86 8.13 5.09
N GLU A 108 -14.72 9.06 4.67
CA GLU A 108 -15.83 8.86 3.73
C GLU A 108 -15.40 8.76 2.26
N ALA A 109 -14.11 8.92 1.96
CA ALA A 109 -13.62 8.86 0.59
C ALA A 109 -13.74 7.45 -0.02
N GLU A 110 -14.05 7.40 -1.31
CA GLU A 110 -14.16 6.14 -2.04
C GLU A 110 -12.85 5.35 -1.96
N LYS A 111 -12.96 4.11 -1.48
CA LYS A 111 -11.79 3.22 -1.30
C LYS A 111 -11.31 2.70 -2.64
N HIS A 112 -10.02 2.90 -2.91
CA HIS A 112 -9.35 2.27 -4.03
C HIS A 112 -9.10 0.79 -3.74
N THR A 113 -9.15 -0.02 -4.79
CA THR A 113 -8.80 -1.45 -4.74
C THR A 113 -7.75 -1.76 -5.80
N TRP A 114 -6.66 -2.40 -5.41
CA TRP A 114 -5.65 -2.92 -6.32
C TRP A 114 -5.59 -4.45 -6.26
N MET A 115 -5.38 -5.07 -7.42
CA MET A 115 -4.94 -6.46 -7.53
C MET A 115 -3.48 -6.45 -7.96
N LEU A 116 -2.61 -6.97 -7.11
CA LEU A 116 -1.16 -6.99 -7.31
C LEU A 116 -0.67 -8.43 -7.30
N ARG A 117 0.17 -8.80 -8.26
CA ARG A 117 0.80 -10.11 -8.34
C ARG A 117 2.31 -9.98 -8.20
N PHE A 118 2.88 -10.76 -7.29
CA PHE A 118 4.33 -10.86 -7.09
C PHE A 118 4.91 -11.93 -8.02
N ASN A 119 6.18 -11.74 -8.39
CA ASN A 119 6.87 -12.65 -9.30
C ASN A 119 7.49 -13.86 -8.57
N ASN A 120 7.76 -13.71 -7.28
CA ASN A 120 8.39 -14.73 -6.45
C ASN A 120 7.84 -14.67 -5.02
N TYR A 121 8.02 -15.76 -4.29
CA TYR A 121 7.54 -15.90 -2.92
C TYR A 121 8.32 -15.03 -1.93
N GLU A 122 9.61 -14.82 -2.16
CA GLU A 122 10.47 -14.06 -1.24
C GLU A 122 10.01 -12.59 -1.11
N ASP A 123 9.80 -11.92 -2.24
CA ASP A 123 9.27 -10.56 -2.31
C ASP A 123 7.85 -10.48 -1.75
N PHE A 124 7.02 -11.48 -2.07
CA PHE A 124 5.66 -11.58 -1.56
C PHE A 124 5.64 -11.68 -0.02
N GLU A 125 6.40 -12.60 0.56
CA GLU A 125 6.49 -12.79 2.00
C GLU A 125 7.02 -11.53 2.69
N LYS A 126 8.09 -10.94 2.14
CA LYS A 126 8.68 -9.71 2.67
C LYS A 126 7.67 -8.56 2.66
N ALA A 127 6.96 -8.37 1.55
CA ALA A 127 5.91 -7.37 1.44
C ALA A 127 4.78 -7.62 2.46
N MET A 128 4.35 -8.87 2.66
CA MET A 128 3.29 -9.17 3.63
C MET A 128 3.72 -8.91 5.07
N LYS A 129 4.98 -9.19 5.44
CA LYS A 129 5.54 -8.82 6.75
C LYS A 129 5.57 -7.29 6.95
N LEU A 130 5.89 -6.51 5.91
CA LEU A 130 5.82 -5.05 5.97
C LEU A 130 4.39 -4.56 6.14
N VAL A 131 3.43 -5.14 5.41
CA VAL A 131 2.01 -4.80 5.54
C VAL A 131 1.48 -5.15 6.93
N GLN A 132 1.89 -6.28 7.51
CA GLN A 132 1.50 -6.66 8.87
C GLN A 132 2.02 -5.68 9.93
N SER A 133 3.20 -5.10 9.70
CA SER A 133 3.82 -4.10 10.60
C SER A 133 3.37 -2.67 10.32
N MET A 134 2.47 -2.45 9.36
CA MET A 134 1.93 -1.12 9.12
C MET A 134 1.06 -0.68 10.30
N GLN A 135 1.31 0.53 10.79
CA GLN A 135 0.45 1.13 11.80
C GLN A 135 -0.91 1.43 11.14
N THR A 136 -2.03 1.07 11.74
CA THR A 136 -3.37 1.47 11.29
C THR A 136 -3.87 2.67 12.05
N ALA A 137 -4.57 3.51 11.31
CA ALA A 137 -5.26 4.66 11.81
C ALA A 137 -6.71 4.23 12.09
N GLU A 138 -7.18 4.27 13.34
CA GLU A 138 -8.59 3.97 13.66
C GLU A 138 -9.55 5.00 13.04
N GLU A 139 -10.82 4.63 12.93
CA GLU A 139 -11.92 5.48 12.43
C GLU A 139 -12.24 6.68 13.34
N ASN A 140 -11.61 6.79 14.52
CA ASN A 140 -11.79 7.88 15.47
C ASN A 140 -10.49 8.69 15.62
N TYR A 141 -10.23 9.59 14.67
CA TYR A 141 -9.29 10.68 14.91
C TYR A 141 -10.06 11.91 15.41
N PRO A 142 -9.69 12.52 16.55
CA PRO A 142 -10.09 13.90 16.77
C PRO A 142 -9.38 14.72 15.70
N VAL A 143 -10.16 15.26 14.77
CA VAL A 143 -9.71 16.30 13.87
C VAL A 143 -9.39 17.50 14.76
N VAL A 144 -8.15 17.63 15.21
CA VAL A 144 -7.71 18.85 15.89
C VAL A 144 -7.54 19.90 14.81
N ARG A 145 -8.58 20.73 14.65
CA ARG A 145 -8.57 21.91 13.80
C ARG A 145 -7.65 22.94 14.44
N TYR A 146 -6.39 22.99 14.03
CA TYR A 146 -5.58 24.17 14.30
C TYR A 146 -5.97 25.24 13.29
N ALA A 147 -6.78 26.20 13.72
CA ALA A 147 -6.94 27.46 13.02
C ALA A 147 -5.67 28.28 13.29
N GLU A 148 -4.76 28.33 12.32
CA GLU A 148 -3.68 29.32 12.34
C GLU A 148 -4.05 30.50 11.45
N ALA A 149 -3.86 31.68 12.03
CA ALA A 149 -4.38 32.96 11.59
C ALA A 149 -4.03 33.27 10.13
N GLN A 150 -5.08 33.56 9.35
CA GLN A 150 -4.96 34.21 8.05
C GLN A 150 -4.23 35.55 8.20
N ARG A 151 -3.05 35.67 7.60
CA ARG A 151 -2.76 36.90 6.85
C ARG A 151 -3.24 36.67 5.43
N LEU A 152 -4.33 37.36 5.12
CA LEU A 152 -4.90 37.64 3.82
C LEU A 152 -3.79 37.71 2.75
N GLU A 153 -3.87 36.88 1.71
CA GLU A 153 -4.16 37.31 0.34
C GLU A 153 -4.71 36.11 -0.47
N GLU A 154 -5.57 36.43 -1.41
CA GLU A 154 -6.62 35.60 -1.99
C GLU A 154 -6.14 34.45 -2.89
N GLY A 155 -6.85 33.32 -2.82
CA GLY A 155 -7.08 32.48 -4.01
C GLY A 155 -6.64 31.01 -3.93
N CYS A 156 -7.60 30.15 -3.60
CA CYS A 156 -7.63 28.69 -3.82
C CYS A 156 -6.98 27.79 -2.76
N GLU A 157 -7.85 27.13 -1.99
CA GLU A 157 -7.59 26.29 -0.82
C GLU A 157 -6.70 25.07 -1.13
N SER A 158 -5.50 25.05 -0.54
CA SER A 158 -4.73 23.82 -0.35
C SER A 158 -4.34 23.70 1.13
N VAL A 159 -5.16 22.97 1.89
CA VAL A 159 -4.92 22.66 3.29
C VAL A 159 -3.75 21.67 3.40
N THR A 160 -2.71 22.06 4.12
CA THR A 160 -1.53 21.23 4.43
C THR A 160 -1.55 20.84 5.90
N ASP A 161 -1.80 19.57 6.20
CA ASP A 161 -1.79 19.03 7.56
C ASP A 161 -0.47 18.28 7.84
N GLU A 162 0.25 18.68 8.89
CA GLU A 162 1.33 17.88 9.51
C GLU A 162 0.78 17.24 10.81
N VAL A 163 1.04 15.94 11.05
CA VAL A 163 0.40 15.15 12.13
C VAL A 163 1.45 14.53 13.05
N GLU A 164 1.33 14.77 14.36
CA GLU A 164 1.98 14.01 15.44
C GLU A 164 1.06 12.88 15.95
N MET A 165 1.66 11.74 16.33
CA MET A 165 0.97 10.48 16.63
C MET A 165 0.85 10.25 18.14
N GLU A 166 -0.38 10.08 18.65
CA GLU A 166 -0.65 9.41 19.92
C GLU A 166 -1.74 8.32 19.75
N GLY A 167 -1.58 7.27 20.56
CA GLY A 167 -1.97 5.89 20.26
C GLY A 167 -3.46 5.59 20.26
N LEU A 168 -3.88 4.76 19.29
CA LEU A 168 -5.18 4.08 19.26
C LEU A 168 -5.05 2.69 18.58
N LEU A 169 -5.99 1.82 18.91
CA LEU A 169 -5.91 0.36 18.77
C LEU A 169 -5.82 -0.08 17.30
N SER A 170 -4.79 -0.85 16.98
CA SER A 170 -4.53 -1.25 15.60
C SER A 170 -5.47 -2.38 15.16
N ARG A 171 -6.43 -2.10 14.27
CA ARG A 171 -7.09 -3.18 13.50
C ARG A 171 -6.07 -3.83 12.56
N PRO A 172 -6.06 -5.16 12.42
CA PRO A 172 -5.11 -5.85 11.54
C PRO A 172 -5.41 -5.51 10.07
N ILE A 173 -4.37 -5.07 9.35
CA ILE A 173 -4.48 -4.75 7.91
C ILE A 173 -4.68 -6.02 7.10
N ILE A 174 -4.04 -7.10 7.50
CA ILE A 174 -4.18 -8.41 6.87
C ILE A 174 -5.27 -9.16 7.61
N HIS A 175 -6.26 -9.66 6.88
CA HIS A 175 -7.28 -10.51 7.48
C HIS A 175 -6.67 -11.87 7.86
N GLY A 176 -7.14 -12.51 8.92
CA GLY A 176 -6.68 -13.86 9.31
C GLY A 176 -5.26 -13.94 9.88
N ASN A 177 -4.72 -15.16 9.97
CA ASN A 177 -3.38 -15.41 10.46
C ASN A 177 -2.40 -15.52 9.28
N LEU A 178 -1.66 -14.43 9.04
CA LEU A 178 -0.67 -14.37 7.96
C LEU A 178 0.31 -15.55 8.00
N LYS A 179 0.75 -15.99 9.19
CA LYS A 179 1.74 -17.07 9.29
C LYS A 179 1.16 -18.37 8.73
N ASP A 180 -0.07 -18.69 9.09
CA ASP A 180 -0.75 -19.92 8.66
C ASP A 180 -1.09 -19.86 7.17
N ASP A 181 -1.51 -18.70 6.67
CA ASP A 181 -1.86 -18.49 5.27
C ASP A 181 -0.64 -18.55 4.32
N LEU A 182 0.55 -18.19 4.82
CA LEU A 182 1.80 -18.28 4.05
C LEU A 182 2.34 -19.71 3.92
N VAL A 183 2.03 -20.61 4.86
CA VAL A 183 2.51 -22.01 4.86
C VAL A 183 2.16 -22.75 3.56
N PRO A 184 0.89 -22.84 3.12
CA PRO A 184 0.55 -23.57 1.89
C PRO A 184 1.17 -22.94 0.64
N ILE A 185 1.29 -21.61 0.61
CA ILE A 185 1.91 -20.88 -0.52
C ILE A 185 3.40 -21.24 -0.61
N ARG A 186 4.10 -21.23 0.53
CA ARG A 186 5.53 -21.61 0.60
C ARG A 186 5.75 -23.05 0.17
N ALA A 187 4.93 -23.98 0.67
CA ALA A 187 5.02 -25.39 0.33
C ALA A 187 4.87 -25.61 -1.18
N GLN A 188 3.88 -24.95 -1.81
CA GLN A 188 3.68 -25.00 -3.25
C GLN A 188 4.87 -24.39 -4.03
N TRP A 189 5.47 -23.30 -3.54
CA TRP A 189 6.60 -22.64 -4.21
C TRP A 189 7.84 -23.51 -4.24
N GLN A 190 8.11 -24.22 -3.15
CA GLN A 190 9.24 -25.14 -3.05
C GLN A 190 9.11 -26.35 -4.00
N GLN A 191 7.90 -26.79 -4.32
CA GLN A 191 7.66 -27.88 -5.27
C GLN A 191 7.91 -27.46 -6.73
N ILE A 192 7.71 -26.18 -7.06
CA ILE A 192 7.80 -25.68 -8.44
C ILE A 192 9.21 -25.21 -8.79
N ARG A 193 10.06 -24.91 -7.80
CA ARG A 193 11.45 -24.51 -8.08
C ARG A 193 12.20 -25.67 -8.74
N PRO A 194 12.77 -25.48 -9.95
CA PRO A 194 13.75 -26.44 -10.46
C PRO A 194 14.95 -26.45 -9.52
N LYS A 195 15.47 -27.65 -9.25
CA LYS A 195 16.70 -27.86 -8.49
C LYS A 195 17.90 -27.23 -9.18
#